data_AF-A0A661QBI2-F1
#
_entry.id   AF-A0A661QBI2-F1
#
_cell.length_a   1.000
_cell.length_b   1.000
_cell.length_c   1.000
_cell.angle_alpha   90.00
_cell.angle_beta   90.00
_cell.angle_gamma   90.00
#
_symmetry.space_group_name_H-M   'P 1'
#
loop_
_entity.id
_entity.type
_entity.pdbx_description
1 polymer ?
#
loop_
_entity_poly.entity_id
_entity_poly.type
_entity_poly.pdbx_seq_one_letter_code
_entity_poly.pdbx_strand_id
1 'polypeptide(L)' 'MSIAKLHVKKNDMVKVTAGKEQGKTGKVLRVLPGKGRVVV' A
#
# COMPACT_ATOMS: atom_id res chain seq x y z
N MET A 1 9.45 -20.57 -2.74
CA MET A 1 8.89 -19.38 -3.42
C MET A 1 9.01 -18.20 -2.46
N SER A 2 10.07 -17.39 -2.62
CA SER A 2 10.35 -16.26 -1.75
C SER A 2 9.31 -15.17 -1.99
N ILE A 3 8.37 -15.00 -1.05
CA ILE A 3 7.41 -13.91 -1.11
C ILE A 3 8.18 -12.59 -1.07
N ALA A 4 8.00 -11.73 -2.06
CA ALA A 4 8.52 -10.38 -2.00
C ALA A 4 8.03 -9.74 -0.70
N LYS A 5 8.94 -9.42 0.23
CA LYS A 5 8.61 -8.79 1.50
C LYS A 5 8.08 -7.39 1.22
N LEU A 6 6.77 -7.26 1.07
CA LEU A 6 6.13 -5.95 1.18
C LEU A 6 6.19 -5.49 2.63
N HIS A 7 6.71 -4.27 2.83
CA HIS A 7 6.72 -3.61 4.13
C HIS A 7 5.32 -3.21 4.63
N VAL A 8 4.30 -3.30 3.78
CA VAL A 8 2.94 -2.81 4.04
C VAL A 8 1.98 -3.98 4.27
N LYS A 9 1.16 -3.89 5.32
CA LYS A 9 0.14 -4.89 5.67
C LYS A 9 -1.28 -4.33 5.53
N LYS A 10 -2.27 -5.22 5.51
CA LYS A 10 -3.68 -4.81 5.62
C LYS A 10 -3.87 -4.08 6.95
N ASN A 11 -4.61 -2.98 6.92
CA ASN A 11 -4.85 -2.04 8.03
C ASN A 11 -3.71 -1.08 8.37
N ASP A 12 -2.62 -1.07 7.60
CA ASP A 12 -1.55 -0.11 7.79
C ASP A 12 -1.98 1.31 7.37
N MET A 13 -1.39 2.34 7.96
CA MET A 13 -1.68 3.74 7.62
C MET A 13 -0.59 4.24 6.68
N VAL A 14 -0.99 4.61 5.47
CA VAL A 14 -0.06 5.09 4.44
C VAL A 14 -0.46 6.49 3.99
N LYS A 15 0.55 7.26 3.58
CA LYS A 15 0.39 8.58 2.99
C LYS A 15 0.73 8.53 1.51
N VAL A 16 -0.07 9.21 0.69
CA VAL A 16 0.20 9.34 -0.74
C VAL A 16 1.38 10.30 -0.93
N THR A 17 2.52 9.77 -1.38
CA THR A 17 3.75 10.54 -1.60
C THR A 17 3.70 11.40 -2.86
N ALA A 18 3.00 10.94 -3.91
CA ALA A 18 2.92 11.63 -5.20
C ALA A 18 1.61 11.31 -5.94
N GLY A 19 1.18 12.23 -6.82
CA GLY A 19 0.00 12.08 -7.68
C GLY A 19 -1.16 13.00 -7.32
N LYS A 20 -2.32 12.81 -7.95
CA LYS A 20 -3.52 13.66 -7.78
C LYS A 20 -4.01 13.72 -6.33
N GLU A 21 -3.76 12.66 -5.57
CA GLU A 21 -4.19 12.51 -4.17
C GLU A 21 -3.04 12.76 -3.18
N GLN A 22 -1.95 13.41 -3.61
CA GLN A 22 -0.76 13.67 -2.79
C GLN A 22 -1.12 14.34 -1.47
N GLY A 23 -0.52 13.84 -0.38
CA GLY A 23 -0.71 14.37 0.97
C GLY A 23 -1.86 13.72 1.74
N LYS A 24 -2.77 13.00 1.07
CA LYS A 24 -3.83 12.25 1.75
C LYS A 24 -3.26 11.05 2.49
N THR A 25 -3.78 10.82 3.68
CA THR A 25 -3.55 9.62 4.48
C THR A 25 -4.75 8.69 4.37
N GLY A 26 -4.48 7.40 4.21
CA GLY A 26 -5.50 6.37 4.05
C GLY A 26 -5.07 5.07 4.70
N LYS A 27 -6.05 4.20 4.96
CA LYS A 27 -5.83 2.90 5.57
C LYS A 27 -5.81 1.84 4.49
N VAL A 28 -4.80 0.97 4.49
CA VAL A 28 -4.69 -0.11 3.50
C VAL A 28 -5.83 -1.12 3.66
N LEU A 29 -6.73 -1.17 2.68
CA LEU A 29 -7.83 -2.13 2.60
C LEU A 29 -7.36 -3.51 2.14
N ARG A 30 -6.45 -3.55 1.16
CA ARG A 30 -5.93 -4.79 0.59
C ARG A 30 -4.54 -4.61 0.00
N VAL A 31 -3.67 -5.60 0.24
CA VAL A 31 -2.33 -5.68 -0.34
C VAL A 31 -2.32 -6.74 -1.43
N LEU A 32 -1.78 -6.43 -2.59
CA LEU A 32 -1.63 -7.33 -3.73
C LEU A 32 -0.13 -7.58 -3.98
N PRO A 33 0.50 -8.50 -3.22
CA PRO A 33 1.94 -8.68 -3.27
C PRO A 33 2.47 -9.20 -4.60
N GLY A 34 1.66 -9.99 -5.33
CA GLY A 34 2.03 -10.47 -6.66
C GLY A 34 2.11 -9.37 -7.73
N LYS A 35 1.53 -8.18 -7.48
CA LYS A 35 1.57 -7.03 -8.40
C LYS A 35 2.28 -5.81 -7.80
N GLY A 36 2.76 -5.88 -6.56
CA GLY A 36 3.34 -4.74 -5.84
C GLY A 36 2.37 -3.56 -5.65
N ARG A 37 1.05 -3.83 -5.64
CA ARG A 37 0.01 -2.78 -5.51
C ARG A 37 -0.72 -2.88 -4.19
N VAL A 38 -1.21 -1.74 -3.72
CA VAL A 38 -1.97 -1.62 -2.48
C VAL A 38 -3.23 -0.80 -2.76
N VAL A 39 -4.35 -1.21 -2.19
CA VAL A 39 -5.61 -0.49 -2.24
C VAL A 39 -5.78 0.21 -0.90
N VAL A 40 -5.90 1.54 -0.94
CA VAL A 40 -6.17 2.44 0.19
C VAL A 40 -7.66 2.77 0.25
#